data_AF-A0A382L3M3-F1
#
_entry.id   AF-A0A382L3M3-F1
#
_cell.length_a   1.000
_cell.length_b   1.000
_cell.length_c   1.000
_cell.angle_alpha   90.00
_cell.angle_beta   90.00
_cell.angle_gamma   90.00
#
_symmetry.space_group_name_H-M   'P 1'
#
loop_
_entity.id
_entity.type
_entity.pdbx_description
1 polymer ?
#
loop_
_entity_poly.entity_id
_entity_poly.type
_entity_poly.pdbx_seq_one_letter_code
_entity_poly.pdbx_strand_id
1 'polypeptide(L)'
;VMPAIIDCRLALEPNAPKAHNNSKNNLVGVIRSSFGEIDKAFKNADHIFKRSFLQHRGGCHAMECRGVIAEHDPSENTLTLWSSTQCPYLVRRSLADYLGENEESIRVIAPDVGGGFGPKAGFYPEEIVVPLLARSFGRPIKWIEDRHEHFVATTTQRDQHWDVEVACDANGVIRGIRGNVTHENGAYVPYGFLLPFTSLSPLPGPYAVPAVDVTLKIVFTNTTPNTPVRGAGRPYGIYAVERLIETISRNLKIDPAEVRRRNYVREEQMPYETGALLRDGSPVKYDSGNYQSCLEKALALADYTSFKKRKNEAKDEDRYIGIGIASYIEDTGLGPYEGTTVRVQPNGQVLVRSGSASQGQGHHTFIAQIVAERLEVRMEDIGFESGDTGKFPHGVGTIGSRIAANV
;
A
#
# COMPACT_ATOMS: atom_id res chain seq x y z
N VAL A 1 27.60 -3.31 23.34
CA VAL A 1 26.77 -2.75 22.26
C VAL A 1 27.28 -3.33 20.94
N MET A 2 26.44 -4.00 20.15
CA MET A 2 26.83 -4.50 18.83
C MET A 2 26.65 -3.38 17.78
N PRO A 3 27.45 -3.36 16.70
CA PRO A 3 27.24 -2.41 15.61
C PRO A 3 25.91 -2.71 14.91
N ALA A 4 25.19 -1.65 14.54
CA ALA A 4 23.88 -1.73 13.90
C ALA A 4 23.94 -1.14 12.48
N ILE A 5 23.13 -1.66 11.57
CA ILE A 5 22.95 -1.14 10.21
C ILE A 5 21.56 -0.50 10.09
N ILE A 6 21.52 0.82 9.92
CA ILE A 6 20.27 1.58 9.80
C ILE A 6 20.07 2.20 8.42
N ASP A 7 21.15 2.48 7.69
CA ASP A 7 21.11 3.03 6.34
C ASP A 7 21.05 1.91 5.31
N CYS A 8 19.95 1.81 4.59
CA CYS A 8 19.74 0.76 3.60
C CYS A 8 20.75 0.82 2.44
N ARG A 9 21.31 1.99 2.13
CA ARG A 9 22.33 2.17 1.09
C ARG A 9 23.64 1.47 1.42
N LEU A 10 23.93 1.34 2.71
CA LEU A 10 25.16 0.73 3.21
C LEU A 10 24.97 -0.76 3.55
N ALA A 11 23.73 -1.26 3.55
CA ALA A 11 23.43 -2.59 4.08
C ALA A 11 24.06 -3.75 3.31
N LEU A 12 24.42 -3.53 2.04
CA LEU A 12 25.06 -4.52 1.17
C LEU A 12 26.57 -4.31 0.99
N GLU A 13 27.16 -3.33 1.68
CA GLU A 13 28.61 -3.14 1.65
C GLU A 13 29.33 -4.35 2.28
N PRO A 14 30.53 -4.73 1.81
CA PRO A 14 31.23 -5.94 2.28
C PRO A 14 31.43 -6.04 3.79
N ASN A 15 31.57 -4.89 4.46
CA ASN A 15 31.81 -4.79 5.91
C ASN A 15 30.58 -4.28 6.69
N ALA A 16 29.39 -4.29 6.09
CA ALA A 16 28.18 -3.83 6.76
C ALA A 16 27.89 -4.69 8.00
N PRO A 17 27.55 -4.09 9.16
CA PRO A 17 27.04 -4.84 10.31
C PRO A 17 25.83 -5.68 9.89
N LYS A 18 25.73 -6.91 10.41
CA LYS A 18 24.65 -7.82 10.05
C LYS A 18 23.47 -7.61 11.00
N ALA A 19 22.27 -7.44 10.43
CA ALA A 19 21.05 -7.36 11.23
C ALA A 19 20.71 -8.70 11.93
N HIS A 20 21.17 -9.83 11.36
CA HIS A 20 21.00 -11.18 11.89
C HIS A 20 22.33 -11.93 11.98
N ASN A 21 22.63 -12.49 13.15
CA ASN A 21 23.93 -13.12 13.44
C ASN A 21 24.25 -14.29 12.49
N ASN A 22 23.22 -15.09 12.14
CA ASN A 22 23.37 -16.30 11.34
C ASN A 22 23.31 -16.04 9.81
N SER A 23 23.12 -14.79 9.38
CA SER A 23 23.08 -14.43 7.96
C SER A 23 24.48 -14.25 7.38
N LYS A 24 24.63 -14.50 6.07
CA LYS A 24 25.88 -14.24 5.33
C LYS A 24 26.10 -12.74 5.10
N ASN A 25 25.03 -12.02 4.78
CA ASN A 25 24.96 -10.58 4.58
C ASN A 25 23.52 -10.10 4.88
N ASN A 26 23.20 -8.84 4.61
CA ASN A 26 21.85 -8.30 4.84
C ASN A 26 20.90 -8.47 3.64
N LEU A 27 21.28 -9.13 2.55
CA LEU A 27 20.41 -9.34 1.39
C LEU A 27 19.35 -10.39 1.73
N VAL A 28 18.08 -9.99 1.68
CA VAL A 28 16.94 -10.89 1.91
C VAL A 28 16.51 -11.55 0.61
N GLY A 29 16.46 -10.78 -0.47
CA GLY A 29 15.98 -11.25 -1.77
C GLY A 29 16.08 -10.19 -2.84
N VAL A 30 15.82 -10.61 -4.08
CA VAL A 30 15.85 -9.77 -5.27
C VAL A 30 14.58 -9.99 -6.09
N ILE A 31 13.94 -8.91 -6.51
CA ILE A 31 12.77 -8.90 -7.39
C ILE A 31 13.13 -8.06 -8.62
N ARG A 32 12.75 -8.52 -9.82
CA ARG A 32 12.98 -7.78 -11.07
C ARG A 32 11.67 -7.59 -11.80
N SER A 33 11.38 -6.35 -12.22
CA SER A 33 10.31 -6.03 -13.17
C SER A 33 10.97 -5.70 -14.50
N SER A 34 10.77 -6.56 -15.50
CA SER A 34 11.41 -6.44 -16.81
C SER A 34 10.45 -6.81 -17.92
N PHE A 35 10.33 -5.95 -18.93
CA PHE A 35 9.61 -6.21 -20.17
C PHE A 35 10.14 -5.32 -21.30
N GLY A 36 9.92 -5.74 -22.54
CA GLY A 36 10.40 -5.05 -23.73
C GLY A 36 11.92 -5.12 -23.93
N GLU A 37 12.40 -4.50 -25.01
CA GLU A 37 13.81 -4.53 -25.43
C GLU A 37 14.58 -3.33 -24.84
N ILE A 38 14.91 -3.40 -23.55
CA ILE A 38 15.49 -2.27 -22.80
C ILE A 38 16.82 -1.76 -23.39
N ASP A 39 17.69 -2.67 -23.83
CA ASP A 39 18.99 -2.29 -24.41
C ASP A 39 18.82 -1.54 -25.73
N LYS A 40 17.86 -1.97 -26.55
CA LYS A 40 17.50 -1.27 -27.81
C LYS A 40 16.90 0.10 -27.52
N ALA A 41 16.06 0.22 -26.49
CA ALA A 41 15.47 1.49 -26.09
C ALA A 41 16.52 2.52 -25.69
N PHE A 42 17.55 2.11 -24.92
CA PHE A 42 18.65 3.00 -24.52
C PHE A 42 19.64 3.28 -25.66
N LYS A 43 19.94 2.29 -26.50
CA LYS A 43 20.86 2.47 -27.64
C LYS A 43 20.34 3.48 -28.67
N ASN A 44 19.02 3.54 -28.86
CA ASN A 44 18.37 4.39 -29.87
C ASN A 44 17.79 5.68 -29.27
N ALA A 45 18.11 6.02 -28.02
CA ALA A 45 17.61 7.22 -27.39
C ALA A 45 18.44 8.46 -27.78
N ASP A 46 17.77 9.58 -28.02
CA ASP A 46 18.44 10.87 -28.22
C ASP A 46 19.01 11.40 -26.90
N HIS A 47 18.31 11.10 -25.79
CA HIS A 47 18.68 11.55 -24.46
C HIS A 47 18.53 10.45 -23.41
N ILE A 48 19.50 10.38 -22.51
CA ILE A 48 19.47 9.51 -21.32
C ILE A 48 19.73 10.38 -20.10
N PHE A 49 18.84 10.30 -19.11
CA PHE A 49 19.00 11.01 -17.84
C PHE A 49 19.03 10.03 -16.67
N LYS A 50 19.98 10.24 -15.75
CA LYS A 50 20.14 9.44 -14.53
C LYS A 50 19.72 10.22 -13.29
N ARG A 51 19.07 9.56 -12.34
CA ARG A 51 18.66 10.15 -11.06
C ARG A 51 18.75 9.14 -9.93
N SER A 52 19.10 9.66 -8.75
CA SER A 52 19.05 8.92 -7.50
C SER A 52 18.09 9.60 -6.54
N PHE A 53 17.27 8.81 -5.85
CA PHE A 53 16.30 9.30 -4.87
C PHE A 53 16.35 8.45 -3.61
N LEU A 54 16.55 9.09 -2.46
CA LEU A 54 16.25 8.47 -1.17
C LEU A 54 14.83 8.89 -0.77
N GLN A 55 13.93 7.91 -0.69
CA GLN A 55 12.58 8.10 -0.20
C GLN A 55 12.53 7.61 1.24
N HIS A 56 12.26 8.53 2.16
CA HIS A 56 12.38 8.26 3.58
C HIS A 56 11.23 7.42 4.15
N ARG A 57 11.53 6.65 5.19
CA ARG A 57 10.56 6.00 6.07
C ARG A 57 9.60 7.05 6.65
N GLY A 58 8.32 6.71 6.63
CA GLY A 58 7.23 7.40 7.31
C GLY A 58 6.37 6.43 8.13
N GLY A 59 5.61 6.96 9.09
CA GLY A 59 4.63 6.20 9.87
C GLY A 59 3.20 6.53 9.46
N CYS A 60 2.24 5.69 9.85
CA CYS A 60 0.82 6.01 9.64
C CYS A 60 0.24 6.93 10.71
N HIS A 61 0.75 6.82 11.95
CA HIS A 61 0.36 7.60 13.12
C HIS A 61 -1.15 7.78 13.28
N ALA A 62 -1.91 6.67 13.20
CA ALA A 62 -3.33 6.68 13.50
C ALA A 62 -3.60 7.28 14.89
N MET A 63 -4.67 8.06 15.03
CA MET A 63 -4.98 8.76 16.29
C MET A 63 -5.24 7.78 17.43
N GLU A 64 -5.92 6.68 17.16
CA GLU A 64 -5.99 5.53 18.05
C GLU A 64 -4.73 4.65 17.87
N CYS A 65 -4.00 4.41 18.95
CA CYS A 65 -2.87 3.47 18.93
C CYS A 65 -3.38 2.01 18.86
N ARG A 66 -2.48 1.02 18.84
CA ARG A 66 -2.83 -0.41 18.91
C ARG A 66 -3.36 -0.77 20.30
N GLY A 67 -4.21 -1.79 20.32
CA GLY A 67 -4.76 -2.31 21.57
C GLY A 67 -5.36 -3.69 21.37
N VAL A 68 -5.24 -4.51 22.40
CA VAL A 68 -5.74 -5.89 22.44
C VAL A 68 -6.37 -6.14 23.81
N ILE A 69 -7.57 -6.70 23.80
CA ILE A 69 -8.22 -7.29 24.98
C ILE A 69 -8.44 -8.75 24.68
N ALA A 70 -8.08 -9.63 25.59
CA ALA A 70 -8.35 -11.05 25.46
C ALA A 70 -9.05 -11.59 26.69
N GLU A 71 -9.98 -12.52 26.46
CA GLU A 71 -10.70 -13.27 27.48
C GLU A 71 -10.75 -14.73 27.08
N HIS A 72 -10.40 -15.62 28.00
CA HIS A 72 -10.54 -17.06 27.82
C HIS A 72 -11.66 -17.58 28.70
N ASP A 73 -12.60 -18.30 28.09
CA ASP A 73 -13.63 -19.05 28.80
C ASP A 73 -13.12 -20.49 29.02
N PRO A 74 -12.82 -20.88 30.27
CA PRO A 74 -12.34 -22.22 30.57
C PRO A 74 -13.42 -23.30 30.45
N SER A 75 -14.72 -22.95 30.46
CA SER A 75 -15.81 -23.93 30.39
C SER A 75 -15.97 -24.50 28.99
N GLU A 76 -15.94 -23.63 27.98
CA GLU A 76 -16.02 -23.98 26.56
C GLU A 76 -14.64 -24.08 25.90
N ASN A 77 -13.57 -23.76 26.64
CA ASN A 77 -12.21 -23.61 26.15
C ASN A 77 -12.11 -22.69 24.92
N THR A 78 -12.84 -21.56 24.95
CA THR A 78 -12.87 -20.59 23.85
C THR A 78 -12.12 -19.32 24.20
N LEU A 79 -11.60 -18.65 23.18
CA LEU A 79 -10.81 -17.43 23.31
C LEU A 79 -11.49 -16.31 22.53
N THR A 80 -11.84 -15.22 23.20
CA THR A 80 -12.35 -14.00 22.56
C THR A 80 -11.30 -12.90 22.62
N LEU A 81 -10.98 -12.32 21.46
CA LEU A 81 -10.06 -11.21 21.30
C LEU A 81 -10.80 -10.00 20.74
N TRP A 82 -10.66 -8.85 21.39
CA TRP A 82 -10.94 -7.56 20.79
C TRP A 82 -9.61 -6.94 20.39
N SER A 83 -9.38 -6.76 19.09
CA SER A 83 -8.14 -6.18 18.57
C SER A 83 -8.44 -4.96 17.71
N SER A 84 -7.64 -3.91 17.87
CA SER A 84 -7.63 -2.77 16.95
C SER A 84 -6.94 -3.18 15.64
N THR A 85 -7.64 -3.96 14.81
CA THR A 85 -7.11 -4.63 13.61
C THR A 85 -7.92 -4.33 12.35
N GLN A 86 -7.25 -4.37 11.20
CA GLN A 86 -7.87 -4.30 9.86
C GLN A 86 -8.24 -5.68 9.30
N CYS A 87 -7.69 -6.74 9.89
CA CYS A 87 -7.74 -8.09 9.36
C CYS A 87 -8.05 -9.11 10.47
N PRO A 88 -9.24 -9.07 11.10
CA PRO A 88 -9.57 -9.95 12.23
C PRO A 88 -9.48 -11.44 11.88
N TYR A 89 -9.79 -11.82 10.64
CA TYR A 89 -9.64 -13.20 10.16
C TYR A 89 -8.19 -13.64 9.96
N LEU A 90 -7.27 -12.71 9.66
CA LEU A 90 -5.84 -13.02 9.66
C LEU A 90 -5.37 -13.28 11.09
N VAL A 91 -5.77 -12.41 12.02
CA VAL A 91 -5.43 -12.55 13.46
C VAL A 91 -5.94 -13.88 14.00
N ARG A 92 -7.20 -14.25 13.72
CA ARG A 92 -7.78 -15.54 14.14
C ARG A 92 -6.96 -16.72 13.63
N ARG A 93 -6.66 -16.76 12.33
CA ARG A 93 -5.87 -17.81 11.69
C ARG A 93 -4.47 -17.93 12.26
N SER A 94 -3.75 -16.80 12.32
CA SER A 94 -2.40 -16.77 12.85
C SER A 94 -2.36 -17.23 14.30
N LEU A 95 -3.32 -16.80 15.12
CA LEU A 95 -3.38 -17.21 16.52
C LEU A 95 -3.70 -18.71 16.67
N ALA A 96 -4.64 -19.24 15.89
CA ALA A 96 -4.94 -20.67 15.85
C ALA A 96 -3.70 -21.49 15.46
N ASP A 97 -2.99 -21.06 14.40
CA ASP A 97 -1.75 -21.71 13.93
C ASP A 97 -0.66 -21.71 15.02
N TYR A 98 -0.43 -20.57 15.68
CA TYR A 98 0.59 -20.46 16.73
C TYR A 98 0.26 -21.27 17.98
N LEU A 99 -1.02 -21.40 18.33
CA LEU A 99 -1.48 -22.16 19.48
C LEU A 99 -1.68 -23.65 19.18
N GLY A 100 -1.72 -24.04 17.90
CA GLY A 100 -2.06 -25.40 17.49
C GLY A 100 -3.52 -25.77 17.77
N GLU A 101 -4.43 -24.81 17.59
CA GLU A 101 -5.86 -24.94 17.92
C GLU A 101 -6.77 -24.82 16.69
N ASN A 102 -8.04 -25.20 16.85
CA ASN A 102 -9.05 -24.98 15.81
C ASN A 102 -9.42 -23.48 15.77
N GLU A 103 -9.51 -22.89 14.58
CA GLU A 103 -10.01 -21.51 14.41
C GLU A 103 -11.37 -21.27 15.08
N GLU A 104 -12.23 -22.29 15.15
CA GLU A 104 -13.57 -22.20 15.76
C GLU A 104 -13.54 -21.94 17.27
N SER A 105 -12.44 -22.30 17.97
CA SER A 105 -12.28 -21.96 19.40
C SER A 105 -11.81 -20.53 19.61
N ILE A 106 -11.60 -19.75 18.54
CA ILE A 106 -11.07 -18.38 18.59
C ILE A 106 -12.03 -17.42 17.89
N ARG A 107 -12.49 -16.40 18.62
CA ARG A 107 -13.28 -15.30 18.08
C ARG A 107 -12.48 -14.01 18.13
N VAL A 108 -12.34 -13.34 17.00
CA VAL A 108 -11.70 -12.02 16.92
C VAL A 108 -12.74 -10.98 16.53
N ILE A 109 -12.77 -9.89 17.28
CA ILE A 109 -13.66 -8.76 17.11
C ILE A 109 -12.80 -7.52 16.87
N ALA A 110 -12.90 -6.93 15.68
CA ALA A 110 -12.45 -5.58 15.41
C ALA A 110 -13.61 -4.62 15.76
N PRO A 111 -13.51 -3.85 16.87
CA PRO A 111 -14.52 -2.86 17.23
C PRO A 111 -14.42 -1.64 16.30
N ASP A 112 -14.98 -0.50 16.71
CA ASP A 112 -14.65 0.77 16.06
C ASP A 112 -13.14 1.03 16.18
N VAL A 113 -12.45 1.08 15.03
CA VAL A 113 -11.01 1.34 14.94
C VAL A 113 -10.78 2.79 14.49
N GLY A 114 -10.08 3.56 15.32
CA GLY A 114 -9.76 4.98 15.13
C GLY A 114 -8.60 5.22 14.13
N GLY A 115 -8.73 4.62 12.94
CA GLY A 115 -7.74 4.66 11.88
C GLY A 115 -6.76 3.48 11.93
N GLY A 116 -6.47 2.90 10.76
CA GLY A 116 -5.48 1.83 10.59
C GLY A 116 -4.40 2.20 9.59
N PHE A 117 -4.81 2.61 8.39
CA PHE A 117 -3.93 3.08 7.32
C PHE A 117 -2.82 2.10 6.90
N GLY A 118 -2.93 0.81 7.24
CA GLY A 118 -2.01 -0.25 6.84
C GLY A 118 -1.38 -1.01 8.02
N PRO A 119 -0.73 -0.36 9.00
CA PRO A 119 -0.01 -1.07 10.04
C PRO A 119 -0.86 -1.98 10.92
N LYS A 120 -2.16 -1.69 11.10
CA LYS A 120 -3.11 -2.55 11.83
C LYS A 120 -3.59 -3.76 10.99
N ALA A 121 -3.05 -3.99 9.80
CA ALA A 121 -3.34 -5.17 8.98
C ALA A 121 -2.38 -6.35 9.20
N GLY A 122 -1.30 -6.14 9.96
CA GLY A 122 -0.36 -7.19 10.34
C GLY A 122 -0.78 -7.93 11.60
N PHE A 123 -0.08 -9.03 11.90
CA PHE A 123 -0.16 -9.73 13.17
C PHE A 123 0.99 -9.29 14.06
N TYR A 124 0.69 -8.89 15.29
CA TYR A 124 1.69 -8.38 16.24
C TYR A 124 1.95 -9.33 17.42
N PRO A 125 3.13 -9.27 18.06
CA PRO A 125 3.43 -10.07 19.25
C PRO A 125 2.40 -9.91 20.37
N GLU A 126 1.82 -8.73 20.53
CA GLU A 126 0.82 -8.48 21.58
C GLU A 126 -0.49 -9.25 21.33
N GLU A 127 -0.81 -9.60 20.07
CA GLU A 127 -1.97 -10.41 19.69
C GLU A 127 -1.79 -11.92 19.97
N ILE A 128 -0.59 -12.36 20.38
CA ILE A 128 -0.35 -13.71 20.93
C ILE A 128 -0.05 -13.69 22.43
N VAL A 129 0.68 -12.67 22.92
CA VAL A 129 1.05 -12.58 24.33
C VAL A 129 -0.17 -12.29 25.21
N VAL A 130 -1.01 -11.32 24.85
CA VAL A 130 -2.19 -10.93 25.67
C VAL A 130 -3.17 -12.11 25.87
N PRO A 131 -3.52 -12.89 24.83
CA PRO A 131 -4.36 -14.09 25.00
C PRO A 131 -3.74 -15.18 25.88
N LEU A 132 -2.43 -15.44 25.74
CA LEU A 132 -1.73 -16.40 26.58
C LEU A 132 -1.74 -15.97 28.06
N LEU A 133 -1.58 -14.68 28.33
CA LEU A 133 -1.71 -14.14 29.69
C LEU A 133 -3.13 -14.27 30.21
N ALA A 134 -4.16 -14.01 29.40
CA ALA A 134 -5.56 -14.17 29.80
C ALA A 134 -5.88 -15.61 30.22
N ARG A 135 -5.38 -16.59 29.46
CA ARG A 135 -5.45 -18.01 29.83
C ARG A 135 -4.70 -18.32 31.12
N SER A 136 -3.44 -17.89 31.23
CA SER A 136 -2.60 -18.20 32.38
C SER A 136 -3.13 -17.60 33.69
N PHE A 137 -3.78 -16.44 33.64
CA PHE A 137 -4.32 -15.77 34.82
C PHE A 137 -5.81 -16.05 35.07
N GLY A 138 -6.50 -16.72 34.13
CA GLY A 138 -7.94 -17.01 34.21
C GLY A 138 -8.81 -15.77 34.33
N ARG A 139 -8.43 -14.67 33.66
CA ARG A 139 -9.18 -13.40 33.68
C ARG A 139 -8.94 -12.60 32.40
N PRO A 140 -9.84 -11.68 32.04
CA PRO A 140 -9.59 -10.77 30.92
C PRO A 140 -8.32 -9.94 31.12
N ILE A 141 -7.51 -9.82 30.06
CA ILE A 141 -6.30 -8.99 30.03
C ILE A 141 -6.46 -7.92 28.96
N LYS A 142 -6.11 -6.69 29.31
CA LYS A 142 -6.14 -5.52 28.43
C LYS A 142 -4.74 -4.94 28.29
N TRP A 143 -4.32 -4.75 27.06
CA TRP A 143 -3.12 -4.00 26.69
C TRP A 143 -3.50 -2.91 25.68
N ILE A 144 -3.07 -1.69 25.95
CA ILE A 144 -3.21 -0.53 25.07
C ILE A 144 -1.85 0.14 25.03
N GLU A 145 -1.27 0.30 23.85
CA GLU A 145 0.01 0.98 23.73
C GLU A 145 -0.17 2.50 23.88
N ASP A 146 0.83 3.18 24.40
CA ASP A 146 0.91 4.64 24.34
C ASP A 146 1.46 5.15 22.98
N ARG A 147 1.51 6.47 22.82
CA ARG A 147 2.01 7.06 21.57
C ARG A 147 3.51 6.81 21.36
N HIS A 148 4.31 6.74 22.42
CA HIS A 148 5.73 6.50 22.33
C HIS A 148 6.01 5.06 21.85
N GLU A 149 5.35 4.08 22.47
CA GLU A 149 5.32 2.68 22.02
C GLU A 149 4.89 2.59 20.56
N HIS A 150 3.85 3.32 20.16
CA HIS A 150 3.42 3.36 18.76
C HIS A 150 4.52 3.85 17.81
N PHE A 151 5.29 4.88 18.18
CA PHE A 151 6.37 5.40 17.35
C PHE A 151 7.54 4.40 17.18
N VAL A 152 7.83 3.60 18.21
CA VAL A 152 9.01 2.72 18.20
C VAL A 152 8.70 1.28 17.79
N ALA A 153 7.50 0.78 18.08
CA ALA A 153 7.13 -0.63 17.94
C ALA A 153 6.11 -0.91 16.82
N THR A 154 5.30 0.07 16.43
CA THR A 154 4.38 -0.13 15.30
C THR A 154 5.15 -0.15 13.99
N THR A 155 4.80 -1.08 13.10
CA THR A 155 5.46 -1.19 11.81
C THR A 155 5.19 0.03 10.93
N THR A 156 6.18 0.35 10.10
CA THR A 156 6.23 1.63 9.39
C THR A 156 6.41 1.43 7.88
N GLN A 157 6.35 2.51 7.11
CA GLN A 157 6.93 2.53 5.78
C GLN A 157 8.45 2.35 5.84
N ARG A 158 9.05 2.22 4.67
CA ARG A 158 10.45 1.86 4.47
C ARG A 158 11.24 3.04 3.97
N ASP A 159 12.56 2.98 4.17
CA ASP A 159 13.47 3.71 3.29
C ASP A 159 13.60 2.97 1.95
N GLN A 160 13.59 3.70 0.83
CA GLN A 160 14.00 3.15 -0.46
C GLN A 160 14.99 4.07 -1.16
N HIS A 161 16.10 3.49 -1.59
CA HIS A 161 17.06 4.17 -2.46
C HIS A 161 16.85 3.72 -3.90
N TRP A 162 16.48 4.65 -4.77
CA TRP A 162 16.22 4.42 -6.18
C TRP A 162 17.35 5.02 -7.01
N ASP A 163 18.04 4.21 -7.80
CA ASP A 163 19.03 4.62 -8.78
C ASP A 163 18.51 4.24 -10.17
N VAL A 164 17.90 5.20 -10.86
CA VAL A 164 17.13 4.96 -12.09
C VAL A 164 17.55 5.87 -13.24
N GLU A 165 17.38 5.38 -14.45
CA GLU A 165 17.65 6.08 -15.70
C GLU A 165 16.43 6.03 -16.60
N VAL A 166 16.22 7.11 -17.35
CA VAL A 166 15.19 7.19 -18.39
C VAL A 166 15.82 7.52 -19.74
N ALA A 167 15.42 6.77 -20.76
CA ALA A 167 15.75 6.98 -22.15
C ALA A 167 14.55 7.63 -22.87
N CYS A 168 14.77 8.73 -23.57
CA CYS A 168 13.73 9.42 -24.35
C CYS A 168 14.27 10.00 -25.66
N ASP A 169 13.37 10.34 -26.58
CA ASP A 169 13.72 11.11 -27.78
C ASP A 169 13.77 12.62 -27.50
N ALA A 170 14.17 13.41 -28.51
CA ALA A 170 14.26 14.87 -28.45
C ALA A 170 12.92 15.56 -28.14
N ASN A 171 11.79 14.89 -28.36
CA ASN A 171 10.46 15.37 -28.04
C ASN A 171 10.00 14.93 -26.64
N GLY A 172 10.85 14.27 -25.85
CA GLY A 172 10.51 13.80 -24.52
C GLY A 172 9.58 12.60 -24.50
N VAL A 173 9.43 11.86 -25.59
CA VAL A 173 8.73 10.57 -25.60
C VAL A 173 9.66 9.50 -25.03
N ILE A 174 9.21 8.82 -23.99
CA ILE A 174 9.96 7.80 -23.26
C ILE A 174 10.08 6.53 -24.10
N ARG A 175 11.30 6.00 -24.17
CA ARG A 175 11.61 4.73 -24.83
C ARG A 175 11.83 3.61 -23.82
N GLY A 176 12.37 3.93 -22.64
CA GLY A 176 12.47 2.95 -21.56
C GLY A 176 12.98 3.49 -20.24
N ILE A 177 12.74 2.74 -19.18
CA ILE A 177 13.17 3.04 -17.80
C ILE A 177 13.95 1.84 -17.27
N ARG A 178 15.14 2.07 -16.72
CA ARG A 178 15.91 0.99 -16.06
C ARG A 178 16.58 1.44 -14.78
N GLY A 179 16.93 0.52 -13.90
CA GLY A 179 17.70 0.87 -12.71
C GLY A 179 17.67 -0.15 -11.59
N ASN A 180 18.13 0.29 -10.43
CA ASN A 180 18.17 -0.49 -9.21
C ASN A 180 17.44 0.22 -8.08
N VAL A 181 16.83 -0.56 -7.19
CA VAL A 181 16.18 -0.09 -5.97
C VAL A 181 16.73 -0.89 -4.80
N THR A 182 17.11 -0.22 -3.73
CA THR A 182 17.38 -0.86 -2.44
C THR A 182 16.19 -0.58 -1.52
N HIS A 183 15.52 -1.64 -1.09
CA HIS A 183 14.33 -1.62 -0.24
C HIS A 183 14.72 -2.05 1.17
N GLU A 184 14.65 -1.13 2.11
CA GLU A 184 14.76 -1.44 3.54
C GLU A 184 13.54 -2.21 4.00
N ASN A 185 13.71 -3.30 4.77
CA ASN A 185 12.60 -4.06 5.34
C ASN A 185 12.59 -4.10 6.89
N GLY A 186 13.47 -3.34 7.54
CA GLY A 186 13.69 -3.47 8.99
C GLY A 186 14.32 -4.81 9.37
N ALA A 187 14.15 -5.19 10.63
CA ALA A 187 14.76 -6.40 11.16
C ALA A 187 14.05 -7.69 10.72
N TYR A 188 12.79 -7.63 10.27
CA TYR A 188 12.00 -8.81 9.92
C TYR A 188 11.13 -8.56 8.69
N VAL A 189 10.63 -9.62 8.06
CA VAL A 189 9.79 -9.60 6.85
C VAL A 189 8.35 -10.09 7.13
N PRO A 190 7.56 -9.38 7.96
CA PRO A 190 6.24 -9.86 8.39
C PRO A 190 5.24 -9.96 7.23
N TYR A 191 5.45 -9.20 6.15
CA TYR A 191 4.61 -9.22 4.95
C TYR A 191 5.27 -9.91 3.74
N GLY A 192 6.36 -10.64 3.99
CA GLY A 192 7.16 -11.30 2.94
C GLY A 192 7.58 -10.35 1.82
N PHE A 193 7.70 -10.88 0.60
CA PHE A 193 8.12 -10.12 -0.58
C PHE A 193 6.98 -9.35 -1.25
N LEU A 194 5.75 -9.53 -0.75
CA LEU A 194 4.57 -8.85 -1.29
C LEU A 194 4.68 -7.33 -1.11
N LEU A 195 5.13 -6.88 0.07
CA LEU A 195 5.31 -5.44 0.31
C LEU A 195 6.37 -4.82 -0.62
N PRO A 196 7.61 -5.36 -0.72
CA PRO A 196 8.59 -4.88 -1.68
C PRO A 196 8.10 -4.87 -3.13
N PHE A 197 7.45 -5.94 -3.58
CA PHE A 197 6.92 -6.07 -4.94
C PHE A 197 5.98 -4.93 -5.34
N THR A 198 5.13 -4.46 -4.42
CA THR A 198 4.20 -3.35 -4.70
C THR A 198 4.89 -2.02 -5.04
N SER A 199 6.21 -1.91 -4.88
CA SER A 199 6.98 -0.72 -5.31
C SER A 199 7.29 -0.76 -6.82
N LEU A 200 7.33 -1.95 -7.42
CA LEU A 200 7.57 -2.17 -8.84
C LEU A 200 6.28 -2.32 -9.64
N SER A 201 5.20 -2.80 -9.01
CA SER A 201 3.91 -2.98 -9.67
C SER A 201 3.30 -1.73 -10.31
N PRO A 202 3.50 -0.48 -9.83
CA PRO A 202 2.94 0.68 -10.49
C PRO A 202 3.79 1.14 -11.69
N LEU A 203 4.92 0.51 -12.00
CA LEU A 203 5.72 0.90 -13.16
C LEU A 203 5.05 0.41 -14.45
N PRO A 204 4.98 1.22 -15.52
CA PRO A 204 5.52 2.57 -15.68
C PRO A 204 4.55 3.71 -15.30
N GLY A 205 3.43 3.44 -14.65
CA GLY A 205 2.40 4.42 -14.31
C GLY A 205 1.40 4.58 -15.46
N PRO A 206 0.76 5.76 -15.62
CA PRO A 206 -0.20 6.00 -16.71
C PRO A 206 0.43 6.13 -18.10
N TYR A 207 1.72 5.81 -18.26
CA TYR A 207 2.51 6.10 -19.45
C TYR A 207 2.73 4.87 -20.33
N ALA A 208 2.62 5.04 -21.64
CA ALA A 208 2.88 4.03 -22.65
C ALA A 208 4.40 3.84 -22.87
N VAL A 209 5.10 3.33 -21.85
CA VAL A 209 6.56 3.08 -21.89
C VAL A 209 6.84 1.71 -22.50
N PRO A 210 7.59 1.61 -23.62
CA PRO A 210 7.78 0.34 -24.33
C PRO A 210 8.67 -0.69 -23.63
N ALA A 211 9.58 -0.25 -22.76
CA ALA A 211 10.54 -1.14 -22.10
C ALA A 211 10.85 -0.69 -20.67
N VAL A 212 10.84 -1.62 -19.73
CA VAL A 212 11.22 -1.40 -18.33
C VAL A 212 12.18 -2.50 -17.89
N ASP A 213 13.19 -2.15 -17.11
CA ASP A 213 14.07 -3.12 -16.43
C ASP A 213 14.56 -2.57 -15.09
N VAL A 214 13.81 -2.82 -14.02
CA VAL A 214 14.12 -2.33 -12.68
C VAL A 214 14.30 -3.50 -11.73
N THR A 215 15.45 -3.55 -11.06
CA THR A 215 15.79 -4.57 -10.06
C THR A 215 15.70 -4.01 -8.65
N LEU A 216 14.89 -4.62 -7.79
CA LEU A 216 14.74 -4.27 -6.39
C LEU A 216 15.45 -5.32 -5.51
N LYS A 217 16.39 -4.86 -4.68
CA LYS A 217 17.09 -5.64 -3.66
C LYS A 217 16.48 -5.33 -2.28
N ILE A 218 16.06 -6.36 -1.57
CA ILE A 218 15.45 -6.25 -0.23
C ILE A 218 16.56 -6.45 0.80
N VAL A 219 16.69 -5.55 1.76
CA VAL A 219 17.76 -5.59 2.76
C VAL A 219 17.21 -5.53 4.18
N PHE A 220 17.85 -6.28 5.08
CA PHE A 220 17.63 -6.14 6.51
C PHE A 220 18.37 -4.94 7.09
N THR A 221 17.75 -4.31 8.07
CA THR A 221 18.30 -3.22 8.89
C THR A 221 17.90 -3.41 10.36
N ASN A 222 18.60 -2.79 11.30
CA ASN A 222 18.28 -2.82 12.74
C ASN A 222 17.21 -1.78 13.11
N THR A 223 16.11 -1.78 12.36
CA THR A 223 14.96 -0.88 12.51
C THR A 223 13.66 -1.68 12.58
N THR A 224 12.58 -1.04 13.06
CA THR A 224 11.26 -1.67 13.16
C THR A 224 10.82 -2.25 11.82
N PRO A 225 10.26 -3.47 11.74
CA PRO A 225 9.87 -4.07 10.47
C PRO A 225 8.90 -3.21 9.65
N ASN A 226 8.91 -3.43 8.34
CA ASN A 226 7.99 -2.73 7.44
C ASN A 226 6.72 -3.53 7.17
N THR A 227 5.61 -2.81 7.11
CA THR A 227 4.31 -3.30 6.64
C THR A 227 3.72 -2.30 5.67
N PRO A 228 2.57 -2.61 5.04
CA PRO A 228 1.81 -1.59 4.33
C PRO A 228 1.51 -0.39 5.24
N VAL A 229 1.74 0.81 4.71
CA VAL A 229 1.10 2.07 5.09
C VAL A 229 0.49 2.63 3.81
N ARG A 230 -0.63 3.34 3.89
CA ARG A 230 -1.51 3.76 2.77
C ARG A 230 -0.76 3.94 1.43
N GLY A 231 -1.19 3.15 0.43
CA GLY A 231 -0.52 3.00 -0.87
C GLY A 231 0.50 1.85 -0.93
N ALA A 232 0.94 1.33 0.22
CA ALA A 232 2.00 0.34 0.35
C ALA A 232 3.23 0.77 -0.46
N GLY A 233 3.76 -0.09 -1.33
CA GLY A 233 4.83 0.13 -2.30
C GLY A 233 4.62 1.28 -3.29
N ARG A 234 3.37 1.47 -3.73
CA ARG A 234 3.04 2.16 -4.98
C ARG A 234 3.46 3.62 -5.04
N PRO A 235 3.29 4.44 -3.97
CA PRO A 235 3.73 5.82 -3.98
C PRO A 235 5.21 5.98 -4.32
N TYR A 236 6.05 4.98 -4.00
CA TYR A 236 7.49 5.08 -4.22
C TYR A 236 7.87 4.87 -5.67
N GLY A 237 7.24 3.90 -6.34
CA GLY A 237 7.43 3.69 -7.78
C GLY A 237 6.87 4.86 -8.59
N ILE A 238 5.66 5.32 -8.26
CA ILE A 238 5.06 6.51 -8.90
C ILE A 238 5.91 7.75 -8.67
N TYR A 239 6.41 7.98 -7.45
CA TYR A 239 7.31 9.09 -7.20
C TYR A 239 8.54 9.01 -8.11
N ALA A 240 9.22 7.86 -8.19
CA ALA A 240 10.38 7.70 -9.06
C ALA A 240 10.06 8.01 -10.54
N VAL A 241 8.95 7.49 -11.07
CA VAL A 241 8.50 7.76 -12.44
C VAL A 241 8.20 9.25 -12.65
N GLU A 242 7.44 9.88 -11.75
CA GLU A 242 7.09 11.30 -11.89
C GLU A 242 8.32 12.21 -11.77
N ARG A 243 9.33 11.81 -10.98
CA ARG A 243 10.62 12.51 -10.93
C ARG A 243 11.43 12.34 -12.22
N LEU A 244 11.30 11.22 -12.93
CA LEU A 244 11.89 11.04 -14.26
C LEU A 244 11.17 11.89 -15.31
N ILE A 245 9.85 11.98 -15.28
CA ILE A 245 9.05 12.88 -16.13
C ILE A 245 9.48 14.34 -15.93
N GLU A 246 9.55 14.79 -14.68
CA GLU A 246 10.06 16.13 -14.34
C GLU A 246 11.51 16.35 -14.79
N THR A 247 12.33 15.30 -14.76
CA THR A 247 13.71 15.35 -15.25
C THR A 247 13.76 15.57 -16.75
N ILE A 248 12.95 14.86 -17.53
CA ILE A 248 12.82 15.08 -18.98
C ILE A 248 12.37 16.50 -19.27
N SER A 249 11.28 16.94 -18.62
CA SER A 249 10.74 18.30 -18.76
C SER A 249 11.80 19.38 -18.56
N ARG A 250 12.58 19.30 -17.47
CA ARG A 250 13.58 20.33 -17.13
C ARG A 250 14.79 20.33 -18.07
N ASN A 251 15.28 19.16 -18.47
CA ASN A 251 16.46 19.08 -19.34
C ASN A 251 16.12 19.46 -20.79
N LEU A 252 14.95 19.06 -21.28
CA LEU A 252 14.50 19.37 -22.65
C LEU A 252 13.73 20.69 -22.75
N LYS A 253 13.45 21.34 -21.61
CA LYS A 253 12.67 22.59 -21.51
C LYS A 253 11.27 22.46 -22.13
N ILE A 254 10.67 21.27 -21.99
CA ILE A 254 9.29 20.99 -22.41
C ILE A 254 8.39 21.19 -21.19
N ASP A 255 7.22 21.79 -21.38
CA ASP A 255 6.23 21.94 -20.32
C ASP A 255 5.91 20.58 -19.64
N PRO A 256 5.86 20.49 -18.31
CA PRO A 256 5.68 19.21 -17.62
C PRO A 256 4.32 18.56 -17.86
N ALA A 257 3.26 19.33 -18.16
CA ALA A 257 1.99 18.76 -18.58
C ALA A 257 2.12 18.17 -20.00
N GLU A 258 2.83 18.86 -20.88
CA GLU A 258 3.07 18.40 -22.25
C GLU A 258 3.91 17.12 -22.32
N VAL A 259 4.96 16.97 -21.49
CA VAL A 259 5.70 15.69 -21.41
C VAL A 259 4.75 14.55 -21.04
N ARG A 260 3.81 14.76 -20.12
CA ARG A 260 2.84 13.74 -19.73
C ARG A 260 1.88 13.41 -20.88
N ARG A 261 1.32 14.42 -21.55
CA ARG A 261 0.43 14.22 -22.71
C ARG A 261 1.05 13.34 -23.78
N ARG A 262 2.33 13.56 -24.10
CA ARG A 262 3.07 12.79 -25.11
C ARG A 262 3.28 11.32 -24.73
N ASN A 263 3.24 11.01 -23.45
CA ASN A 263 3.60 9.70 -22.93
C ASN A 263 2.42 8.92 -22.37
N TYR A 264 1.26 9.52 -22.13
CA TYR A 264 0.11 8.79 -21.60
C TYR A 264 -0.31 7.63 -22.51
N VAL A 265 -0.74 6.55 -21.89
CA VAL A 265 -1.64 5.59 -22.56
C VAL A 265 -2.88 6.35 -23.00
N ARG A 266 -3.30 6.16 -24.24
CA ARG A 266 -4.48 6.83 -24.80
C ARG A 266 -5.73 5.99 -24.59
N GLU A 267 -6.88 6.65 -24.51
CA GLU A 267 -8.17 6.00 -24.29
C GLU A 267 -8.46 4.92 -25.35
N GLU A 268 -8.13 5.19 -26.62
CA GLU A 268 -8.30 4.22 -27.71
C GLU A 268 -7.39 2.99 -27.64
N GLN A 269 -6.41 2.99 -26.72
CA GLN A 269 -5.51 1.86 -26.48
C GLN A 269 -6.02 0.95 -25.35
N MET A 270 -7.13 1.29 -24.70
CA MET A 270 -7.71 0.50 -23.62
C MET A 270 -8.55 -0.68 -24.16
N PRO A 271 -8.49 -1.87 -23.53
CA PRO A 271 -7.60 -2.23 -22.42
C PRO A 271 -6.13 -2.31 -22.86
N TYR A 272 -5.25 -1.65 -22.12
CA TYR A 272 -3.85 -1.50 -22.50
C TYR A 272 -2.97 -2.57 -21.88
N GLU A 273 -2.27 -3.35 -22.70
CA GLU A 273 -1.29 -4.32 -22.25
C GLU A 273 0.05 -3.64 -21.97
N THR A 274 0.48 -3.66 -20.72
CA THR A 274 1.69 -2.96 -20.28
C THR A 274 2.99 -3.70 -20.62
N GLY A 275 2.90 -5.01 -20.84
CA GLY A 275 4.06 -5.91 -20.89
C GLY A 275 4.54 -6.39 -19.50
N ALA A 276 4.10 -5.77 -18.41
CA ALA A 276 4.40 -6.22 -17.06
C ALA A 276 3.58 -7.46 -16.68
N LEU A 277 4.07 -8.20 -15.69
CA LEU A 277 3.39 -9.36 -15.12
C LEU A 277 2.99 -9.11 -13.67
N LEU A 278 1.81 -9.58 -13.30
CA LEU A 278 1.39 -9.74 -11.92
C LEU A 278 2.20 -10.86 -11.25
N ARG A 279 2.10 -10.94 -9.92
CA ARG A 279 2.84 -11.91 -9.11
C ARG A 279 2.57 -13.37 -9.52
N ASP A 280 1.35 -13.67 -9.96
CA ASP A 280 0.95 -15.00 -10.42
C ASP A 280 1.37 -15.29 -11.88
N GLY A 281 2.10 -14.36 -12.51
CA GLY A 281 2.56 -14.47 -13.90
C GLY A 281 1.53 -14.02 -14.94
N SER A 282 0.34 -13.57 -14.53
CA SER A 282 -0.65 -13.05 -15.47
C SER A 282 -0.27 -11.66 -16.00
N PRO A 283 -0.61 -11.31 -17.26
CA PRO A 283 -0.30 -10.00 -17.82
C PRO A 283 -1.04 -8.87 -17.10
N VAL A 284 -0.34 -7.77 -16.81
CA VAL A 284 -0.95 -6.54 -16.31
C VAL A 284 -1.61 -5.80 -17.47
N LYS A 285 -2.93 -5.61 -17.36
CA LYS A 285 -3.74 -4.82 -18.28
C LYS A 285 -4.36 -3.64 -17.54
N TYR A 286 -4.29 -2.45 -18.12
CA TYR A 286 -5.12 -1.33 -17.68
C TYR A 286 -6.50 -1.52 -18.30
N ASP A 287 -7.51 -1.58 -17.46
CA ASP A 287 -8.88 -1.91 -17.84
C ASP A 287 -9.55 -0.76 -18.60
N SER A 288 -9.38 0.47 -18.11
CA SER A 288 -9.96 1.69 -18.67
C SER A 288 -9.19 2.94 -18.23
N GLY A 289 -9.49 4.07 -18.88
CA GLY A 289 -9.00 5.37 -18.42
C GLY A 289 -8.95 6.42 -19.52
N ASN A 290 -9.19 7.69 -19.13
CA ASN A 290 -8.98 8.86 -19.96
C ASN A 290 -8.06 9.85 -19.21
N TYR A 291 -6.77 9.57 -19.24
CA TYR A 291 -5.76 10.28 -18.44
C TYR A 291 -5.55 11.73 -18.93
N GLN A 292 -5.72 11.95 -20.23
CA GLN A 292 -5.67 13.25 -20.88
C GLN A 292 -6.78 14.16 -20.33
N SER A 293 -8.02 13.68 -20.29
CA SER A 293 -9.17 14.43 -19.73
C SER A 293 -8.97 14.77 -18.26
N CYS A 294 -8.46 13.81 -17.46
CA CYS A 294 -8.11 14.07 -16.06
C CYS A 294 -7.05 15.17 -15.91
N LEU A 295 -6.00 15.15 -16.75
CA LEU A 295 -4.98 16.19 -16.76
C LEU A 295 -5.58 17.55 -17.14
N GLU A 296 -6.34 17.65 -18.24
CA GLU A 296 -6.92 18.93 -18.65
C GLU A 296 -7.85 19.52 -17.59
N LYS A 297 -8.69 18.69 -16.96
CA LYS A 297 -9.56 19.13 -15.87
C LYS A 297 -8.75 19.65 -14.69
N ALA A 298 -7.68 18.96 -14.29
CA ALA A 298 -6.81 19.40 -13.20
C ALA A 298 -6.09 20.72 -13.52
N LEU A 299 -5.58 20.89 -14.74
CA LEU A 299 -4.91 22.12 -15.17
C LEU A 299 -5.86 23.32 -15.22
N ALA A 300 -7.10 23.10 -15.68
CA ALA A 300 -8.13 24.14 -15.69
C ALA A 300 -8.50 24.57 -14.25
N LEU A 301 -8.75 23.62 -13.35
CA LEU A 301 -9.07 23.90 -11.94
C LEU A 301 -7.92 24.60 -11.20
N ALA A 302 -6.68 24.31 -11.57
CA ALA A 302 -5.49 24.94 -10.97
C ALA A 302 -5.14 26.31 -11.57
N ASP A 303 -5.89 26.76 -12.59
CA ASP A 303 -5.56 27.95 -13.40
C ASP A 303 -4.10 27.91 -13.88
N TYR A 304 -3.72 26.79 -14.49
CA TYR A 304 -2.32 26.48 -14.81
C TYR A 304 -1.70 27.50 -15.79
N THR A 305 -2.49 27.99 -16.75
CA THR A 305 -2.01 28.94 -17.77
C THR A 305 -1.60 30.29 -17.17
N SER A 306 -2.23 30.73 -16.08
CA SER A 306 -1.87 31.96 -15.38
C SER A 306 -0.63 31.81 -14.48
N PHE A 307 -0.17 30.58 -14.21
CA PHE A 307 0.85 30.32 -13.19
C PHE A 307 2.16 31.08 -13.46
N LYS A 308 2.56 31.26 -14.72
CA LYS A 308 3.75 32.04 -15.07
C LYS A 308 3.66 33.49 -14.59
N LYS A 309 2.47 34.11 -14.73
CA LYS A 309 2.20 35.46 -14.22
C LYS A 309 2.27 35.48 -12.69
N ARG A 310 1.53 34.57 -12.03
CA ARG A 310 1.52 34.43 -10.56
C ARG A 310 2.92 34.23 -9.98
N LYS A 311 3.77 33.46 -10.67
CA LYS A 311 5.16 33.20 -10.25
C LYS A 311 6.03 34.46 -10.31
N ASN A 312 5.83 35.31 -11.32
CA ASN A 312 6.57 36.56 -11.44
C ASN A 312 6.11 37.55 -10.37
N GLU A 313 4.81 37.72 -10.18
CA GLU A 313 4.24 38.59 -9.12
C GLU A 313 4.72 38.15 -7.73
N ALA A 314 4.71 36.85 -7.42
CA ALA A 314 5.24 36.33 -6.17
C ALA A 314 6.74 36.63 -5.99
N LYS A 315 7.53 36.58 -7.07
CA LYS A 315 8.96 36.90 -7.02
C LYS A 315 9.18 38.39 -6.69
N ASP A 316 8.35 39.29 -7.20
CA ASP A 316 8.39 40.72 -6.88
C ASP A 316 8.08 40.98 -5.39
N GLU A 317 7.38 40.05 -4.74
CA GLU A 317 7.09 40.01 -3.30
C GLU A 317 8.09 39.17 -2.46
N ASP A 318 9.23 38.75 -3.03
CA ASP A 318 10.21 37.85 -2.38
C ASP A 318 9.62 36.49 -1.94
N ARG A 319 8.64 35.98 -2.68
CA ARG A 319 7.98 34.69 -2.46
C ARG A 319 8.30 33.71 -3.59
N TYR A 320 8.64 32.48 -3.22
CA TYR A 320 8.84 31.38 -4.17
C TYR A 320 7.63 30.47 -4.21
N ILE A 321 6.89 30.49 -5.32
CA ILE A 321 5.80 29.56 -5.59
C ILE A 321 6.17 28.55 -6.68
N GLY A 322 5.68 27.33 -6.53
CA GLY A 322 5.85 26.23 -7.47
C GLY A 322 4.50 25.58 -7.79
N ILE A 323 4.41 24.99 -8.98
CA ILE A 323 3.30 24.11 -9.35
C ILE A 323 3.88 22.74 -9.66
N GLY A 324 3.30 21.70 -9.06
CA GLY A 324 3.68 20.31 -9.27
C GLY A 324 2.51 19.56 -9.88
N ILE A 325 2.80 18.73 -10.87
CA ILE A 325 1.83 17.80 -11.46
C ILE A 325 2.32 16.40 -11.11
N ALA A 326 1.40 15.52 -10.74
CA ALA A 326 1.67 14.11 -10.56
C ALA A 326 0.52 13.30 -11.15
N SER A 327 0.85 12.28 -11.93
CA SER A 327 -0.12 11.37 -12.52
C SER A 327 0.18 9.94 -12.09
N TYR A 328 -0.85 9.21 -11.70
CA TYR A 328 -0.72 7.86 -11.19
C TYR A 328 -1.91 7.01 -11.60
N ILE A 329 -1.69 5.71 -11.55
CA ILE A 329 -2.72 4.68 -11.63
C ILE A 329 -2.54 3.79 -10.40
N GLU A 330 -3.61 3.17 -9.94
CA GLU A 330 -3.60 2.29 -8.78
C GLU A 330 -4.43 1.05 -9.10
N ASP A 331 -3.82 -0.13 -8.92
CA ASP A 331 -4.55 -1.39 -8.86
C ASP A 331 -5.31 -1.46 -7.53
N THR A 332 -6.62 -1.69 -7.62
CA THR A 332 -7.53 -1.84 -6.48
C THR A 332 -8.22 -3.20 -6.54
N GLY A 333 -9.12 -3.49 -5.59
CA GLY A 333 -9.90 -4.74 -5.65
C GLY A 333 -9.05 -6.01 -5.53
N LEU A 334 -7.87 -5.93 -4.90
CA LEU A 334 -7.00 -7.10 -4.74
C LEU A 334 -7.80 -8.26 -4.11
N GLY A 335 -7.78 -9.42 -4.78
CA GLY A 335 -8.47 -10.63 -4.35
C GLY A 335 -7.93 -11.20 -3.02
N PRO A 336 -8.20 -12.48 -2.70
CA PRO A 336 -8.98 -13.43 -3.50
C PRO A 336 -10.49 -13.22 -3.43
N TYR A 337 -11.04 -12.75 -2.31
CA TYR A 337 -12.47 -12.54 -2.12
C TYR A 337 -12.73 -11.55 -0.98
N GLU A 338 -13.89 -10.92 -0.97
CA GLU A 338 -14.54 -10.40 0.23
C GLU A 338 -16.00 -10.81 0.18
N GLY A 339 -16.71 -10.79 1.31
CA GLY A 339 -18.07 -11.29 1.36
C GLY A 339 -19.02 -10.42 2.17
N THR A 340 -20.27 -10.45 1.73
CA THR A 340 -21.41 -9.85 2.42
C THR A 340 -22.59 -10.83 2.37
N THR A 341 -23.31 -11.00 3.47
CA THR A 341 -24.62 -11.68 3.49
C THR A 341 -25.71 -10.67 3.75
N VAL A 342 -26.80 -10.78 3.01
CA VAL A 342 -27.97 -9.92 3.13
C VAL A 342 -29.15 -10.80 3.51
N ARG A 343 -29.81 -10.49 4.64
CA ARG A 343 -30.94 -11.25 5.16
C ARG A 343 -32.11 -10.32 5.44
N VAL A 344 -33.20 -10.51 4.70
CA VAL A 344 -34.49 -9.87 5.00
C VAL A 344 -35.13 -10.62 6.17
N GLN A 345 -35.49 -9.89 7.21
CA GLN A 345 -36.10 -10.43 8.42
C GLN A 345 -37.63 -10.47 8.29
N PRO A 346 -38.33 -11.29 9.10
CA PRO A 346 -39.80 -11.37 9.05
C PRO A 346 -40.53 -10.04 9.29
N ASN A 347 -39.90 -9.07 9.97
CA ASN A 347 -40.45 -7.74 10.23
C ASN A 347 -40.17 -6.74 9.09
N GLY A 348 -39.56 -7.16 7.99
CA GLY A 348 -39.19 -6.33 6.85
C GLY A 348 -37.85 -5.59 6.98
N GLN A 349 -37.18 -5.65 8.15
CA GLN A 349 -35.83 -5.10 8.30
C GLN A 349 -34.80 -5.96 7.57
N VAL A 350 -33.71 -5.35 7.11
CA VAL A 350 -32.62 -6.05 6.42
C VAL A 350 -31.40 -6.09 7.32
N LEU A 351 -30.81 -7.27 7.50
CA LEU A 351 -29.51 -7.40 8.17
C LEU A 351 -28.43 -7.70 7.15
N VAL A 352 -27.39 -6.87 7.16
CA VAL A 352 -26.19 -7.03 6.36
C VAL A 352 -25.03 -7.43 7.26
N ARG A 353 -24.32 -8.51 6.90
CA ARG A 353 -23.09 -8.92 7.59
C ARG A 353 -21.93 -9.00 6.63
N SER A 354 -20.80 -8.42 6.98
CA SER A 354 -19.61 -8.39 6.12
C SER A 354 -18.35 -8.84 6.87
N GLY A 355 -17.46 -9.54 6.16
CA GLY A 355 -16.10 -9.84 6.63
C GLY A 355 -15.18 -8.61 6.67
N SER A 356 -15.63 -7.47 6.12
CA SER A 356 -14.86 -6.23 6.18
C SER A 356 -14.73 -5.71 7.62
N ALA A 357 -13.59 -5.10 7.93
CA ALA A 357 -13.40 -4.37 9.18
C ALA A 357 -13.26 -2.89 8.81
N SER A 358 -14.11 -2.01 9.35
CA SER A 358 -14.01 -0.57 9.08
C SER A 358 -12.97 0.08 9.98
N GLN A 359 -12.27 1.10 9.48
CA GLN A 359 -11.41 1.99 10.28
C GLN A 359 -11.76 3.47 10.05
N GLY A 360 -13.02 3.75 9.68
CA GLY A 360 -13.53 5.11 9.44
C GLY A 360 -13.87 5.45 7.98
N GLN A 361 -13.60 4.56 7.03
CA GLN A 361 -13.85 4.79 5.59
C GLN A 361 -15.31 4.54 5.14
N GLY A 362 -16.25 4.38 6.07
CA GLY A 362 -17.69 4.40 5.78
C GLY A 362 -18.27 3.12 5.17
N HIS A 363 -17.74 1.93 5.48
CA HIS A 363 -18.25 0.66 4.95
C HIS A 363 -19.74 0.46 5.18
N HIS A 364 -20.19 0.73 6.41
CA HIS A 364 -21.57 0.52 6.80
C HIS A 364 -22.51 1.35 5.92
N THR A 365 -22.13 2.60 5.66
CA THR A 365 -22.90 3.52 4.81
C THR A 365 -22.92 3.07 3.36
N PHE A 366 -21.76 2.90 2.71
CA PHE A 366 -21.76 2.65 1.26
C PHE A 366 -22.35 1.27 0.93
N ILE A 367 -22.12 0.25 1.75
CA ILE A 367 -22.70 -1.07 1.53
C ILE A 367 -24.21 -1.03 1.79
N ALA A 368 -24.67 -0.33 2.83
CA ALA A 368 -26.10 -0.13 3.04
C ALA A 368 -26.77 0.64 1.89
N GLN A 369 -26.09 1.62 1.30
CA GLN A 369 -26.59 2.34 0.10
C GLN A 369 -26.79 1.38 -1.08
N ILE A 370 -25.80 0.51 -1.36
CA ILE A 370 -25.90 -0.49 -2.43
C ILE A 370 -27.06 -1.45 -2.14
N VAL A 371 -27.19 -1.95 -0.91
CA VAL A 371 -28.26 -2.88 -0.54
C VAL A 371 -29.64 -2.21 -0.60
N ALA A 372 -29.75 -0.97 -0.13
CA ALA A 372 -30.98 -0.17 -0.18
C ALA A 372 -31.45 0.03 -1.62
N GLU A 373 -30.54 0.42 -2.52
CA GLU A 373 -30.85 0.59 -3.93
C GLU A 373 -31.28 -0.73 -4.59
N ARG A 374 -30.61 -1.85 -4.26
CA ARG A 374 -30.91 -3.17 -4.85
C ARG A 374 -32.19 -3.80 -4.36
N LEU A 375 -32.59 -3.54 -3.11
CA LEU A 375 -33.81 -4.08 -2.51
C LEU A 375 -34.97 -3.09 -2.48
N GLU A 376 -34.76 -1.86 -2.94
CA GLU A 376 -35.73 -0.76 -2.92
C GLU A 376 -36.30 -0.50 -1.50
N VAL A 377 -35.45 -0.62 -0.49
CA VAL A 377 -35.78 -0.32 0.92
C VAL A 377 -35.12 0.97 1.38
N ARG A 378 -35.59 1.51 2.50
CA ARG A 378 -34.97 2.69 3.09
C ARG A 378 -33.67 2.28 3.80
N MET A 379 -32.65 3.15 3.75
CA MET A 379 -31.35 2.85 4.35
C MET A 379 -31.46 2.67 5.87
N GLU A 380 -32.40 3.36 6.53
CA GLU A 380 -32.67 3.21 7.97
C GLU A 380 -33.26 1.85 8.37
N ASP A 381 -33.79 1.08 7.42
CA ASP A 381 -34.31 -0.27 7.66
C ASP A 381 -33.20 -1.34 7.60
N ILE A 382 -31.94 -0.93 7.37
CA ILE A 382 -30.77 -1.80 7.23
C ILE A 382 -29.91 -1.76 8.49
N GLY A 383 -29.82 -2.89 9.20
CA GLY A 383 -28.80 -3.13 10.22
C GLY A 383 -27.52 -3.69 9.61
N PHE A 384 -26.36 -3.30 10.14
CA PHE A 384 -25.06 -3.71 9.63
C PHE A 384 -24.16 -4.29 10.74
N GLU A 385 -23.56 -5.45 10.51
CA GLU A 385 -22.59 -6.08 11.41
C GLU A 385 -21.31 -6.43 10.64
N SER A 386 -20.15 -6.09 11.20
CA SER A 386 -18.88 -6.42 10.56
C SER A 386 -17.73 -6.51 11.57
N GLY A 387 -16.58 -6.98 11.14
CA GLY A 387 -15.39 -7.08 11.99
C GLY A 387 -15.44 -8.17 13.06
N ASP A 388 -16.43 -9.06 13.05
CA ASP A 388 -16.61 -10.12 14.05
C ASP A 388 -16.58 -11.50 13.39
N THR A 389 -15.51 -12.25 13.64
CA THR A 389 -15.31 -13.57 13.02
C THR A 389 -16.31 -14.62 13.48
N GLY A 390 -17.07 -14.36 14.55
CA GLY A 390 -18.17 -15.22 15.01
C GLY A 390 -19.51 -14.93 14.31
N LYS A 391 -19.63 -13.79 13.61
CA LYS A 391 -20.87 -13.38 12.91
C LYS A 391 -20.83 -13.59 11.40
N PHE A 392 -19.64 -13.60 10.81
CA PHE A 392 -19.43 -13.84 9.39
C PHE A 392 -18.26 -14.82 9.18
N PRO A 393 -18.41 -15.87 8.36
CA PRO A 393 -17.52 -17.05 8.40
C PRO A 393 -16.11 -16.83 7.87
N HIS A 394 -15.92 -15.94 6.89
CA HIS A 394 -14.65 -15.73 6.22
C HIS A 394 -14.46 -14.28 5.79
N GLY A 395 -13.22 -13.81 5.70
CA GLY A 395 -12.91 -12.47 5.23
C GLY A 395 -11.41 -12.33 5.09
N VAL A 396 -10.97 -11.36 4.29
CA VAL A 396 -9.54 -11.06 4.16
C VAL A 396 -9.18 -9.88 5.05
N GLY A 397 -10.07 -8.89 5.12
CA GLY A 397 -9.85 -7.66 5.85
C GLY A 397 -9.69 -6.46 4.92
N THR A 398 -9.52 -5.29 5.53
CA THR A 398 -9.59 -4.02 4.82
C THR A 398 -8.23 -3.40 4.59
N ILE A 399 -7.72 -3.66 3.39
CA ILE A 399 -6.40 -3.23 2.91
C ILE A 399 -6.48 -2.92 1.41
N GLY A 400 -5.50 -2.18 0.87
CA GLY A 400 -5.30 -2.05 -0.57
C GLY A 400 -6.54 -1.60 -1.37
N SER A 401 -7.38 -0.74 -0.79
CA SER A 401 -8.59 -0.20 -1.43
C SER A 401 -9.51 -1.27 -2.03
N ARG A 402 -9.60 -2.45 -1.39
CA ARG A 402 -10.24 -3.63 -1.99
C ARG A 402 -11.74 -3.77 -1.72
N ILE A 403 -12.25 -3.16 -0.66
CA ILE A 403 -13.58 -3.49 -0.12
C ILE A 403 -14.66 -3.11 -1.14
N ALA A 404 -14.69 -1.88 -1.65
CA ALA A 404 -15.73 -1.45 -2.59
C ALA A 404 -15.82 -2.29 -3.88
N ALA A 405 -14.71 -2.87 -4.33
CA ALA A 405 -14.68 -3.70 -5.52
C ALA A 405 -15.10 -5.16 -5.27
N ASN A 406 -14.97 -5.65 -4.02
CA ASN A 406 -15.09 -7.06 -3.70
C ASN A 406 -16.35 -7.43 -2.89
N VAL A 407 -17.07 -6.45 -2.31
CA VAL A 407 -18.22 -6.70 -1.41
C VAL A 407 -19.57 -6.81 -2.06
#